data_AF-A0A9X4AWP0-F1
#
_entry.id   AF-A0A9X4AWP0-F1
#
_cell.length_a   1.000
_cell.length_b   1.000
_cell.length_c   1.000
_cell.angle_alpha   90.00
_cell.angle_beta   90.00
_cell.angle_gamma   90.00
#
_symmetry.space_group_name_H-M   'P 1'
#
loop_
_entity.id
_entity.type
_entity.pdbx_description
1 polymer ?
#
loop_
_entity_poly.entity_id
_entity_poly.type
_entity_poly.pdbx_seq_one_letter_code
_entity_poly.pdbx_strand_id
1 'polypeptide(L)' 'MDLFDGILGALLLALAAFQTWLTVRVWKSRLFERKQKILQSQLIWLLPILGAGLVFTILIEEERSNKTPPSQLS' A
#
# COMPACT_ATOMS: atom_id res chain seq x y z
N MET A 1 -8.61 -20.69 -2.32
CA MET A 1 -7.43 -19.92 -1.93
C MET A 1 -6.25 -20.82 -2.17
N ASP A 2 -5.49 -20.56 -3.22
CA ASP A 2 -4.31 -21.37 -3.49
C ASP A 2 -3.30 -21.17 -2.36
N LEU A 3 -2.45 -22.17 -2.10
CA LEU A 3 -1.40 -22.08 -1.08
C LEU A 3 -0.55 -20.82 -1.27
N PHE A 4 -0.32 -20.45 -2.53
CA PHE A 4 0.35 -19.21 -2.91
C PHE A 4 -0.39 -17.96 -2.41
N ASP A 5 -1.70 -17.86 -2.63
CA ASP A 5 -2.52 -16.73 -2.16
C ASP A 5 -2.50 -16.63 -0.63
N GLY A 6 -2.57 -17.78 0.05
CA GLY A 6 -2.47 -17.87 1.51
C GLY A 6 -1.13 -17.37 2.04
N ILE A 7 -0.03 -17.81 1.42
CA ILE A 7 1.34 -17.38 1.79
C ILE A 7 1.51 -15.88 1.50
N LEU A 8 1.08 -15.41 0.33
CA LEU A 8 1.20 -14.01 -0.07
C LEU A 8 0.41 -13.10 0.88
N GLY A 9 -0.83 -13.48 1.21
CA GLY A 9 -1.65 -12.78 2.19
C GLY A 9 -1.00 -12.70 3.57
N ALA A 10 -0.45 -13.82 4.07
CA ALA A 10 0.26 -13.85 5.35
C ALA A 10 1.52 -12.97 5.35
N LEU A 11 2.27 -12.94 4.23
CA LEU A 11 3.45 -12.10 4.05
C LEU A 11 3.12 -10.61 4.07
N LEU A 12 2.06 -10.21 3.37
CA LEU A 12 1.56 -8.83 3.37
C LEU A 12 1.08 -8.39 4.75
N LEU A 13 0.37 -9.27 5.48
CA LEU A 13 -0.05 -9.04 6.86
C LEU A 13 1.15 -8.88 7.81
N ALA A 14 2.15 -9.76 7.71
CA ALA A 14 3.37 -9.69 8.50
C ALA A 14 4.14 -8.39 8.23
N LEU A 15 4.23 -7.98 6.97
CA LEU A 15 4.86 -6.72 6.56
C LEU A 15 4.14 -5.51 7.15
N ALA A 16 2.82 -5.45 7.03
CA ALA A 16 2.00 -4.37 7.58
C ALA A 16 2.11 -4.28 9.11
N ALA A 17 2.12 -5.42 9.80
CA ALA A 17 2.32 -5.49 11.24
C ALA A 17 3.72 -4.97 11.65
N PHE A 18 4.75 -5.37 10.91
CA PHE A 18 6.13 -4.96 11.17
C PHE A 18 6.34 -3.45 10.96
N GLN A 19 5.81 -2.90 9.87
CA GLN A 19 5.87 -1.45 9.59
C GLN A 19 5.14 -0.63 10.67
N THR A 20 3.99 -1.11 11.14
CA THR A 20 3.23 -0.49 12.22
C THR A 20 3.99 -0.54 13.55
N TRP A 21 4.55 -1.70 13.90
CA TRP A 21 5.34 -1.88 15.12
C TRP A 21 6.58 -0.98 15.15
N LEU A 22 7.32 -0.88 14.04
CA LEU A 22 8.44 0.04 13.91
C LEU A 22 7.99 1.49 14.09
N THR A 23 6.90 1.90 13.43
CA THR A 23 6.34 3.25 13.56
C THR A 23 6.00 3.58 15.02
N VAL A 24 5.29 2.68 15.71
CA VAL A 24 4.95 2.84 17.14
C VAL A 24 6.21 2.90 18.01
N ARG A 25 7.21 2.04 17.75
CA ARG A 25 8.47 2.00 18.50
C ARG A 25 9.28 3.30 18.34
N VAL A 26 9.35 3.83 17.11
CA VAL A 26 9.99 5.12 16.80
C VAL A 26 9.27 6.26 17.53
N TRP A 27 7.94 6.23 17.56
CA TRP A 27 7.14 7.24 18.27
C TRP A 27 7.27 7.16 19.78
N LYS A 28 7.35 5.95 20.35
CA LYS A 28 7.53 5.69 21.78
C LYS A 28 8.95 6.04 22.28
N SER A 29 9.96 5.93 21.42
CA SER A 29 11.35 6.32 21.75
C SER A 29 11.46 7.83 22.00
N ARG A 30 11.97 8.27 23.16
CA ARG A 30 12.31 9.68 23.44
C ARG A 30 13.63 10.13 22.78
N LEU A 31 14.30 9.22 22.06
CA LEU A 31 15.64 9.45 21.52
C LEU A 31 15.64 10.30 20.24
N PHE A 32 14.47 10.51 19.63
CA PHE A 32 14.32 11.25 18.37
C PHE A 32 13.44 12.49 18.55
N GLU A 33 13.83 13.59 17.93
CA GLU A 33 12.98 14.78 17.83
C GLU A 33 11.71 14.48 17.00
N ARG A 34 10.61 15.18 17.28
CA ARG A 34 9.33 15.01 16.56
C ARG A 34 9.49 15.05 15.04
N LYS A 35 10.40 15.89 14.53
CA LYS A 35 10.66 16.04 13.10
C LYS A 35 11.30 14.79 12.47
N GLN A 36 12.25 14.15 13.16
CA GLN A 36 12.90 12.92 12.70
C GLN A 36 11.93 11.72 12.71
N LYS A 37 11.02 11.68 13.68
CA LYS A 37 9.95 10.66 13.75
C LYS A 37 9.00 10.74 12.56
N ILE A 38 8.59 11.95 12.19
CA ILE A 38 7.70 12.17 11.03
C ILE A 38 8.39 11.76 9.73
N LEU A 39 9.65 12.13 9.53
CA LEU A 39 10.41 11.75 8.34
C LEU A 39 10.58 10.23 8.22
N GLN A 40 10.88 9.53 9.32
CA GLN A 40 10.97 8.07 9.31
C GLN A 40 9.62 7.41 9.02
N SER A 41 8.54 7.88 9.65
CA SER A 41 7.20 7.37 9.38
C SER A 41 6.79 7.58 7.92
N GLN A 42 7.11 8.74 7.34
CA GLN A 42 6.86 8.99 5.91
C GLN A 42 7.64 8.02 5.03
N LEU A 43 8.93 7.79 5.29
CA LEU A 43 9.74 6.84 4.53
C LEU A 43 9.22 5.40 4.60
N ILE A 44 8.79 4.95 5.77
CA ILE A 44 8.21 3.60 5.96
C ILE A 44 6.92 3.43 5.16
N TRP A 45 6.07 4.46 5.15
CA TRP A 45 4.75 4.41 4.53
C TRP A 45 4.71 4.84 3.06
N LEU A 46 5.80 5.41 2.53
CA LEU A 46 5.85 5.89 1.15
C LEU A 46 5.70 4.75 0.13
N LEU A 47 6.42 3.65 0.34
CA LEU A 47 6.38 2.48 -0.53
C LEU A 47 4.98 1.84 -0.61
N PRO A 48 4.28 1.52 0.50
CA PRO A 48 2.93 0.97 0.43
C PRO A 48 1.91 1.95 -0.16
N ILE A 49 2.04 3.26 0.08
CA ILE A 49 1.17 4.26 -0.54
C ILE A 49 1.35 4.29 -2.06
N LEU A 50 2.60 4.27 -2.55
CA LEU A 50 2.88 4.21 -3.99
C LEU A 50 2.38 2.92 -4.63
N GLY A 51 2.58 1.77 -3.97
CA GLY A 51 2.07 0.49 -4.45
C GLY A 51 0.55 0.47 -4.57
N ALA A 52 -0.16 0.98 -3.56
CA ALA A 52 -1.61 1.12 -3.59
C ALA A 52 -2.08 2.08 -4.71
N GLY A 53 -1.39 3.20 -4.89
CA GLY A 53 -1.68 4.18 -5.94
C GLY A 53 -1.57 3.60 -7.34
N LEU A 54 -0.53 2.80 -7.61
CA LEU A 54 -0.33 2.17 -8.92
C LEU A 54 -1.43 1.14 -9.23
N VAL A 55 -1.75 0.28 -8.26
CA VAL A 55 -2.85 -0.69 -8.43
C VAL A 55 -4.18 0.04 -8.63
N PHE A 56 -4.41 1.12 -7.89
CA PHE A 56 -5.61 1.96 -8.02
C PHE A 56 -5.72 2.59 -9.41
N THR A 57 -4.62 3.08 -10.00
CA THR A 57 -4.66 3.63 -11.36
C THR A 57 -5.01 2.59 -12.41
N ILE A 58 -4.47 1.37 -12.28
CA ILE A 58 -4.79 0.25 -13.18
C ILE A 58 -6.28 -0.10 -13.07
N LEU A 59 -6.80 -0.17 -11.83
CA LEU A 59 -8.22 -0.45 -11.59
C LEU A 59 -9.15 0.60 -12.22
N ILE A 60 -8.80 1.88 -12.13
CA ILE A 60 -9.56 2.97 -12.78
C ILE A 60 -9.52 2.82 -14.31
N GLU A 61 -8.37 2.45 -14.88
CA GLU A 61 -8.22 2.28 -16.32
C GLU A 61 -9.04 1.09 -16.84
N GLU A 62 -9.01 -0.04 -16.14
CA GLU A 62 -9.86 -1.20 -16.43
C GLU A 62 -11.35 -0.85 -16.33
N GLU A 63 -11.79 -0.15 -15.29
CA GLU A 63 -13.19 0.29 -15.15
C GLU A 63 -13.63 1.21 -16.29
N ARG A 64 -12.75 2.11 -16.76
CA ARG A 64 -13.05 3.01 -17.90
C ARG A 64 -13.10 2.26 -19.22
N SER A 65 -12.17 1.34 -19.45
CA SER A 65 -12.13 0.52 -20.66
C SER A 65 -13.38 -0.36 -20.76
N ASN A 66 -13.78 -1.00 -19.66
CA ASN A 66 -14.94 -1.88 -19.59
C ASN A 66 -16.29 -1.12 -19.73
N LYS A 67 -16.31 0.19 -19.48
CA LYS A 67 -17.50 1.05 -19.65
C LYS A 67 -17.69 1.60 -21.07
N THR A 68 -16.78 1.38 -22.02
CA THR A 68 -16.95 1.81 -23.41
C THR A 68 -17.68 0.71 -24.21
N PRO A 69 -18.98 0.84 -24.52
CA PRO A 69 -19.68 -0.15 -25.33
C PRO A 69 -19.27 0.00 -26.82
N PRO A 70 -19.26 -1.07 -27.61
CA PRO A 70 -19.10 -0.98 -29.06
C PRO A 70 -20.42 -0.45 -29.66
N SER A 71 -20.59 0.87 -29.70
CA SER A 71 -21.74 1.48 -30.38
C SER A 71 -21.30 2.71 -31.16
N GLN A 72 -20.66 2.51 -32.32
CA GLN A 72 -20.71 3.39 -33.49
C GLN A 72 -20.11 2.65 -34.71
N LEU A 73 -20.68 1.50 -35.08
CA LEU A 73 -20.50 0.88 -36.40
C LEU A 73 -21.85 0.28 -36.79
N SER A 74 -22.79 1.15 -37.18
CA SER A 74 -24.02 0.79 -37.88
C SER A 74 -24.36 1.89 -38.88
#